data_AF-A0A2E5LT47-F1
#
_entry.id   AF-A0A2E5LT47-F1
#
_cell.length_a   1.000
_cell.length_b   1.000
_cell.length_c   1.000
_cell.angle_alpha   90.00
_cell.angle_beta   90.00
_cell.angle_gamma   90.00
#
_symmetry.space_group_name_H-M   'P 1'
#
loop_
_entity.id
_entity.type
_entity.pdbx_description
1 polymer ?
#
loop_
_entity_poly.entity_id
_entity_poly.type
_entity_poly.pdbx_seq_one_letter_code
_entity_poly.pdbx_strand_id
1 'polypeptide(L)'
;MIKYSIEFPIKSSVKILFNAVSTPTGLSEWFANDVNWNGNTYTFIWDDGDQEAELVKKINNYLVRFKWLDSEDESYFEFKIDIDSITNDVILIITDFSESEDEKEHEINLWNTQVQALMKSIGS
;
A
#
# COMPACT_ATOMS: atom_id res chain seq x y z
N MET A 1 -14.98 -1.49 -11.53
CA MET A 1 -13.88 -2.33 -11.02
C MET A 1 -14.36 -3.31 -9.96
N ILE A 2 -13.66 -4.41 -9.79
CA ILE A 2 -13.87 -5.43 -8.76
C ILE A 2 -12.95 -5.10 -7.57
N LYS A 3 -13.56 -4.77 -6.43
CA LYS A 3 -12.81 -4.54 -5.19
C LYS A 3 -12.32 -5.85 -4.60
N TYR A 4 -11.06 -5.92 -4.19
CA TYR A 4 -10.51 -7.06 -3.47
C TYR A 4 -9.63 -6.63 -2.30
N SER A 5 -9.23 -7.58 -1.46
CA SER A 5 -8.30 -7.33 -0.36
C SER A 5 -7.40 -8.53 -0.10
N ILE A 6 -6.19 -8.27 0.35
CA ILE A 6 -5.15 -9.26 0.65
C ILE A 6 -4.62 -9.00 2.05
N GLU A 7 -4.43 -10.05 2.84
CA GLU A 7 -3.94 -9.96 4.21
C GLU A 7 -2.53 -10.56 4.32
N PHE A 8 -1.64 -9.84 4.98
CA PHE A 8 -0.26 -10.22 5.18
C PHE A 8 0.11 -10.14 6.66
N PRO A 9 0.45 -11.26 7.31
CA PRO A 9 1.05 -11.23 8.64
C PRO A 9 2.45 -10.60 8.57
N ILE A 10 2.70 -9.58 9.39
CA ILE A 10 3.96 -8.83 9.41
C ILE A 10 4.62 -8.97 10.79
N LYS A 11 5.91 -9.32 10.82
CA LYS A 11 6.71 -9.35 12.06
C LYS A 11 7.38 -8.00 12.30
N SER A 12 6.57 -6.98 12.56
CA SER A 12 7.06 -5.64 12.88
C SER A 12 6.13 -4.93 13.84
N SER A 13 6.60 -3.85 14.46
CA SER A 13 5.70 -2.99 15.25
C SER A 13 4.76 -2.22 14.33
N VAL A 14 3.52 -1.98 14.79
CA VAL A 14 2.53 -1.15 14.07
C VAL A 14 3.12 0.18 13.61
N LYS A 15 3.94 0.83 14.44
CA LYS A 15 4.54 2.13 14.13
C LYS A 15 5.54 2.04 12.96
N ILE A 16 6.38 1.01 12.94
CA ILE A 16 7.36 0.82 11.85
C ILE A 16 6.61 0.51 10.55
N LEU A 17 5.66 -0.43 10.60
CA LEU A 17 4.83 -0.77 9.44
C LEU A 17 4.07 0.44 8.92
N PHE A 18 3.44 1.22 9.80
CA PHE A 18 2.69 2.40 9.39
C PHE A 18 3.58 3.46 8.74
N ASN A 19 4.79 3.66 9.24
CA ASN A 19 5.75 4.57 8.61
C ASN A 19 6.14 4.08 7.21
N ALA A 20 6.39 2.78 7.05
CA ALA A 20 6.76 2.17 5.77
C ALA A 20 5.68 2.29 4.69
N VAL A 21 4.40 2.33 5.07
CA VAL A 21 3.28 2.41 4.11
C VAL A 21 2.66 3.80 3.97
N SER A 22 3.06 4.79 4.78
CA SER A 22 2.39 6.11 4.82
C SER A 22 3.29 7.33 4.66
N THR A 23 4.61 7.11 4.59
CA THR A 23 5.60 8.17 4.40
C THR A 23 6.27 8.01 3.04
N PRO A 24 6.67 9.10 2.36
CA PRO A 24 7.35 9.01 1.07
C PRO A 24 8.61 8.14 1.15
N THR A 25 9.46 8.41 2.14
CA THR A 25 10.66 7.60 2.41
C THR A 25 10.35 6.14 2.70
N GLY A 26 9.22 5.81 3.35
CA GLY A 26 8.84 4.43 3.58
C GLY A 26 8.40 3.73 2.29
N LEU A 27 7.60 4.41 1.48
CA LEU A 27 7.05 3.87 0.23
C LEU A 27 8.12 3.69 -0.85
N SER A 28 9.15 4.55 -0.87
CA SER A 28 10.29 4.44 -1.79
C SER A 28 11.21 3.24 -1.52
N GLU A 29 11.06 2.56 -0.39
CA GLU A 29 11.89 1.37 -0.07
C GLU A 29 11.34 0.07 -0.67
N TRP A 30 10.07 0.05 -1.11
CA TRP A 30 9.42 -1.20 -1.51
C TRP A 30 8.29 -1.09 -2.55
N PHE A 31 7.63 0.06 -2.64
CA PHE A 31 6.44 0.24 -3.50
C PHE A 31 6.77 0.94 -4.82
N ALA A 32 7.65 1.95 -4.77
CA ALA A 32 8.16 2.67 -5.94
C ALA A 32 9.67 2.94 -5.77
N ASN A 33 10.35 3.34 -6.84
CA ASN A 33 11.79 3.62 -6.81
C ASN A 33 12.07 4.95 -6.08
N ASP A 34 11.18 5.92 -6.22
CA ASP A 34 11.19 7.17 -5.47
C ASP A 34 9.75 7.65 -5.25
N VAL A 35 9.53 8.41 -4.18
CA VAL A 35 8.22 8.99 -3.86
C VAL A 35 8.41 10.43 -3.42
N ASN A 36 7.86 11.33 -4.22
CA ASN A 36 7.80 12.75 -3.89
C ASN A 36 6.45 13.10 -3.29
N TRP A 37 6.43 14.14 -2.44
CA TRP A 37 5.22 14.58 -1.76
C TRP A 37 5.11 16.09 -1.81
N ASN A 38 3.95 16.57 -2.26
CA ASN A 38 3.61 17.99 -2.32
C ASN A 38 2.18 18.21 -1.80
N GLY A 39 2.04 18.63 -0.55
CA GLY A 39 0.75 18.94 0.06
C GLY A 39 -0.11 17.70 0.28
N ASN A 40 -1.10 17.45 -0.60
CA ASN A 40 -1.94 16.25 -0.53
C ASN A 40 -1.61 15.21 -1.61
N THR A 41 -0.70 15.54 -2.54
CA THR A 41 -0.38 14.69 -3.69
C THR A 41 0.95 13.99 -3.48
N TYR A 42 0.97 12.69 -3.78
CA TYR A 42 2.14 11.83 -3.81
C TYR A 42 2.45 11.50 -5.27
N THR A 43 3.70 11.64 -5.68
CA THR A 43 4.18 11.25 -7.00
C THR A 43 5.05 10.03 -6.84
N PHE A 44 4.59 8.88 -7.35
CA PHE A 44 5.29 7.61 -7.33
C PHE A 44 6.06 7.45 -8.64
N ILE A 45 7.36 7.15 -8.55
CA ILE A 45 8.26 7.13 -9.69
C ILE A 45 8.84 5.72 -9.85
N TRP A 46 8.73 5.18 -11.05
CA TRP A 46 9.34 3.93 -11.49
C TRP A 46 10.26 4.18 -12.69
N ASP A 47 10.94 3.14 -13.17
CA ASP A 47 11.91 3.28 -14.27
C ASP A 47 11.25 3.65 -15.62
N ASP A 48 9.97 3.33 -15.79
CA ASP A 48 9.17 3.50 -17.02
C ASP A 48 8.17 4.66 -16.96
N GLY A 49 8.08 5.38 -15.84
CA GLY A 49 7.22 6.55 -15.70
C GLY A 49 6.89 6.91 -14.26
N ASP A 50 5.98 7.85 -14.09
CA ASP A 50 5.47 8.28 -12.80
C ASP A 50 3.94 8.33 -12.79
N GLN A 51 3.35 8.16 -11.61
CA GLN A 51 1.92 8.35 -11.38
C GLN A 51 1.69 9.17 -10.11
N GLU A 52 0.67 10.02 -10.17
CA GLU A 52 0.27 10.85 -9.04
C GLU A 52 -0.97 10.30 -8.34
N ALA A 53 -0.96 10.31 -7.02
CA ALA A 53 -2.11 9.95 -6.20
C ALA A 53 -2.40 11.01 -5.15
N GLU A 54 -3.67 11.26 -4.89
CA GLU A 54 -4.13 12.07 -3.77
C GLU A 54 -4.23 11.23 -2.49
N LEU A 55 -3.76 11.77 -1.37
CA LEU A 55 -4.00 11.22 -0.04
C LEU A 55 -5.47 11.49 0.37
N VAL A 56 -6.30 10.45 0.32
CA VAL A 56 -7.74 10.53 0.63
C VAL A 56 -7.99 10.44 2.13
N LYS A 57 -7.24 9.58 2.83
CA LYS A 57 -7.46 9.35 4.27
C LYS A 57 -6.18 8.90 4.95
N LYS A 58 -5.92 9.45 6.13
CA LYS A 58 -4.83 9.02 7.00
C LYS A 58 -5.29 9.00 8.46
N ILE A 59 -5.22 7.82 9.07
CA ILE A 59 -5.42 7.62 10.51
C ILE A 59 -4.13 6.96 11.02
N ASN A 60 -3.39 7.69 11.86
CA ASN A 60 -2.10 7.25 12.36
C ASN A 60 -2.16 5.85 12.97
N ASN A 61 -1.19 5.00 12.60
CA ASN A 61 -1.05 3.62 13.08
C ASN A 61 -2.23 2.69 12.77
N TYR A 62 -3.14 3.09 11.87
CA TYR A 62 -4.32 2.31 11.55
C TYR A 62 -4.54 2.18 10.05
N LEU A 63 -4.53 3.29 9.31
CA LEU A 63 -4.94 3.28 7.90
C LEU A 63 -4.38 4.46 7.13
N VAL A 64 -3.97 4.21 5.89
CA VAL A 64 -3.68 5.24 4.89
C VAL A 64 -4.28 4.82 3.55
N ARG A 65 -4.93 5.76 2.87
CA ARG A 65 -5.63 5.54 1.59
C ARG A 65 -5.24 6.60 0.59
N PHE A 66 -4.97 6.15 -0.63
CA PHE A 66 -4.57 6.96 -1.76
C PHE A 66 -5.51 6.70 -2.94
N LYS A 67 -5.72 7.70 -3.79
CA LYS A 67 -6.50 7.59 -5.04
C LYS A 67 -5.66 8.13 -6.18
N TRP A 68 -5.44 7.33 -7.21
CA TRP A 68 -4.74 7.76 -8.42
C TRP A 68 -5.48 8.94 -9.08
N LEU A 69 -4.76 9.98 -9.50
CA LEU A 69 -5.35 11.19 -10.09
C LEU A 69 -5.93 10.95 -11.50
N ASP A 70 -5.42 9.95 -12.20
CA ASP A 70 -5.90 9.51 -13.52
C ASP A 70 -7.09 8.55 -13.44
N SER A 71 -7.45 8.09 -12.24
CA SER A 71 -8.62 7.24 -12.04
C SER A 71 -9.92 8.04 -12.12
N GLU A 72 -10.75 7.72 -13.11
CA GLU A 72 -12.05 8.35 -13.34
C GLU A 72 -13.17 7.84 -12.40
N ASP A 73 -12.92 6.75 -11.65
CA ASP A 73 -13.89 6.18 -10.73
C ASP A 73 -13.53 6.44 -9.25
N GLU A 74 -14.23 5.81 -8.32
CA GLU A 74 -13.98 5.96 -6.88
C GLU A 74 -13.04 4.89 -6.33
N SER A 75 -12.19 4.31 -7.18
CA SER A 75 -11.16 3.37 -6.76
C SER A 75 -10.07 4.05 -5.93
N TYR A 76 -9.40 3.23 -5.13
CA TYR A 76 -8.34 3.65 -4.23
C TYR A 76 -7.49 2.44 -3.89
N PHE A 77 -6.24 2.68 -3.51
CA PHE A 77 -5.44 1.70 -2.80
C PHE A 77 -5.30 2.10 -1.34
N GLU A 78 -5.38 1.12 -0.45
CA GLU A 78 -5.40 1.33 0.99
C GLU A 78 -4.51 0.33 1.70
N PHE A 79 -3.71 0.84 2.63
CA PHE A 79 -2.96 0.06 3.60
C PHE A 79 -3.63 0.23 4.97
N LYS A 80 -4.26 -0.84 5.44
CA LYS A 80 -4.84 -0.90 6.79
C LYS A 80 -4.01 -1.83 7.65
N ILE A 81 -3.78 -1.46 8.90
CA ILE A 81 -3.10 -2.28 9.90
C ILE A 81 -4.15 -2.76 10.89
N ASP A 82 -4.15 -4.07 11.14
CA ASP A 82 -4.94 -4.71 12.17
C ASP A 82 -4.04 -5.52 13.11
N ILE A 83 -4.59 -5.92 14.26
CA ILE A 83 -3.93 -6.82 15.20
C ILE A 83 -4.84 -8.03 15.38
N ASP A 84 -4.33 -9.22 15.07
CA ASP A 84 -5.08 -10.45 15.27
C ASP A 84 -5.42 -10.62 16.75
N SER A 85 -6.70 -10.79 17.06
CA SER A 85 -7.19 -10.84 18.44
C SER A 85 -6.74 -12.07 19.23
N ILE A 86 -6.25 -13.12 18.56
CA ILE A 86 -5.84 -14.39 19.16
C ILE A 86 -4.32 -14.45 19.27
N THR A 87 -3.60 -14.21 18.18
CA THR A 87 -2.13 -14.34 18.13
C THR A 87 -1.41 -13.05 18.51
N ASN A 88 -2.11 -11.90 18.49
CA ASN A 88 -1.53 -10.55 18.57
C ASN A 88 -0.53 -10.24 17.44
N ASP A 89 -0.60 -10.96 16.32
CA ASP A 89 0.22 -10.64 15.15
C ASP A 89 -0.29 -9.36 14.48
N VAL A 90 0.63 -8.56 13.94
CA VAL A 90 0.30 -7.39 13.14
C VAL A 90 -0.05 -7.85 11.73
N ILE A 91 -1.21 -7.45 11.24
CA ILE A 91 -1.69 -7.80 9.89
C ILE A 91 -1.73 -6.53 9.04
N LEU A 92 -1.06 -6.55 7.89
CA LEU A 92 -1.26 -5.56 6.83
C LEU A 92 -2.38 -6.06 5.91
N ILE A 93 -3.44 -5.27 5.78
CA ILE A 93 -4.54 -5.52 4.86
C ILE A 93 -4.42 -4.49 3.74
N ILE A 94 -4.25 -4.98 2.51
CA ILE A 94 -4.21 -4.16 1.30
C ILE A 94 -5.56 -4.28 0.61
N THR A 95 -6.17 -3.15 0.28
CA THR A 95 -7.38 -3.10 -0.54
C THR A 95 -7.08 -2.38 -1.84
N ASP A 96 -7.55 -2.95 -2.95
CA ASP A 96 -7.35 -2.42 -4.30
C ASP A 96 -8.50 -2.86 -5.24
N PHE A 97 -8.44 -2.46 -6.51
CA PHE A 97 -9.51 -2.62 -7.49
C PHE A 97 -8.96 -3.05 -8.86
N SER A 98 -9.54 -4.09 -9.47
CA SER A 98 -9.15 -4.58 -10.80
C SER A 98 -10.29 -4.43 -11.82
N GLU A 99 -9.99 -4.39 -13.13
CA GLU A 99 -11.04 -4.33 -14.15
C GLU A 99 -11.68 -5.70 -14.41
N SER A 100 -10.91 -6.78 -14.28
CA SER A 100 -11.33 -8.16 -14.50
C SER A 100 -10.77 -9.15 -13.46
N GLU A 101 -11.28 -10.38 -13.42
CA GLU A 101 -10.73 -11.42 -12.53
C GLU A 101 -9.33 -11.88 -12.96
N ASP A 102 -9.02 -11.87 -14.26
CA ASP A 102 -7.69 -12.27 -14.76
C ASP A 102 -6.61 -11.25 -14.37
N GLU A 103 -6.91 -9.94 -14.48
CA GLU A 103 -6.01 -8.87 -14.03
C GLU A 103 -5.85 -8.86 -12.52
N LYS A 104 -6.94 -9.11 -11.78
CA LYS A 104 -6.88 -9.25 -10.32
C LYS A 104 -5.89 -10.30 -9.86
N GLU A 105 -5.82 -11.46 -10.53
CA GLU A 105 -4.83 -12.49 -10.20
C GLU A 105 -3.39 -11.97 -10.44
N HIS A 106 -3.18 -11.22 -11.53
CA HIS A 106 -1.88 -10.60 -11.82
C HIS A 106 -1.49 -9.55 -10.76
N GLU A 107 -2.40 -8.65 -10.42
CA GLU A 107 -2.19 -7.60 -9.41
C GLU A 107 -1.95 -8.18 -8.01
N ILE A 108 -2.67 -9.24 -7.63
CA ILE A 108 -2.42 -9.97 -6.37
C ILE A 108 -0.99 -10.51 -6.33
N ASN A 109 -0.49 -11.08 -7.43
CA ASN A 109 0.88 -11.59 -7.51
C ASN A 109 1.93 -10.47 -7.42
N LEU A 110 1.64 -9.30 -8.00
CA LEU A 110 2.46 -8.10 -7.87
C LEU A 110 2.51 -7.64 -6.40
N TRP A 111 1.36 -7.53 -5.75
CA TRP A 111 1.26 -7.18 -4.32
C TRP A 111 2.02 -8.16 -3.43
N ASN A 112 1.90 -9.47 -3.69
CA ASN A 112 2.68 -10.49 -2.98
C ASN A 112 4.19 -10.20 -3.10
N THR A 113 4.67 -9.89 -4.31
CA THR A 113 6.10 -9.60 -4.55
C THR A 113 6.54 -8.31 -3.85
N GLN A 114 5.76 -7.24 -3.95
CA GLN A 114 6.06 -5.96 -3.31
C GLN A 114 6.05 -6.07 -1.78
N VAL A 115 5.09 -6.79 -1.19
CA VAL A 115 5.03 -6.98 0.26
C VAL A 115 6.20 -7.83 0.77
N GLN A 116 6.74 -8.75 -0.03
CA GLN A 116 8.00 -9.41 0.33
C GLN A 116 9.19 -8.44 0.38
N ALA A 117 9.21 -7.41 -0.48
CA ALA A 117 10.21 -6.34 -0.40
C ALA A 117 9.98 -5.45 0.85
N LEU A 118 8.72 -5.11 1.16
CA LEU A 118 8.36 -4.41 2.38
C LEU A 118 8.88 -5.14 3.62
N MET A 119 8.58 -6.44 3.76
CA MET A 119 9.03 -7.25 4.88
C MET A 119 10.55 -7.18 5.05
N LYS A 120 11.32 -7.31 3.96
CA LYS A 120 12.78 -7.18 3.99
C LYS A 120 13.24 -5.78 4.43
N SER A 121 12.60 -4.72 3.93
CA SER A 121 12.97 -3.33 4.25
C SER A 121 12.77 -3.01 5.74
N ILE A 122 11.76 -3.58 6.38
CA ILE A 122 11.46 -3.38 7.81
C ILE A 122 12.05 -4.45 8.72
N GLY A 123 12.87 -5.37 8.18
CA GLY A 123 13.57 -6.41 8.93
C GLY A 123 12.70 -7.57 9.44
N SER A 124 11.60 -7.86 8.73
CA SER A 124 10.62 -8.92 9.03
C SER A 124 10.95 -10.27 8.39
#